data_AF-A0A6M3M463-F1
#
_entry.id   AF-A0A6M3M463-F1
#
_cell.length_a   1.000
_cell.length_b   1.000
_cell.length_c   1.000
_cell.angle_alpha   90.00
_cell.angle_beta   90.00
_cell.angle_gamma   90.00
#
_symmetry.space_group_name_H-M   'P 1'
#
loop_
_entity.id
_entity.type
_entity.pdbx_description
1 polymer ?
#
loop_
_entity_poly.entity_id
_entity_poly.type
_entity_poly.pdbx_seq_one_letter_code
_entity_poly.pdbx_strand_id
1 'polypeptide(L)' 'MTIAEWLEQVARDSLSTEQDCLQMESILRRVGFPRARVTCGMVYLGTGEPASIHAVAQTIVNKAKKV' A
#
# COMPACT_ATOMS: atom_id res chain seq x y z
N MET A 1 -9.37 11.57 -8.29
CA MET A 1 -8.31 11.20 -7.34
C MET A 1 -7.30 10.33 -8.07
N THR A 2 -6.04 10.75 -8.06
CA THR A 2 -4.90 10.00 -8.63
C THR A 2 -4.39 8.95 -7.63
N ILE A 3 -3.57 8.01 -8.10
CA ILE A 3 -2.92 7.01 -7.22
C ILE A 3 -2.03 7.68 -6.18
N ALA A 4 -1.33 8.76 -6.55
CA ALA A 4 -0.46 9.49 -5.63
C ALA A 4 -1.25 10.15 -4.50
N GLU A 5 -2.33 10.87 -4.84
CA GLU A 5 -3.22 11.49 -3.84
C GLU A 5 -3.84 10.45 -2.89
N TRP A 6 -4.25 9.30 -3.44
CA TRP A 6 -4.77 8.19 -2.64
C TRP A 6 -3.71 7.61 -1.69
N LEU A 7 -2.48 7.39 -2.16
CA LEU A 7 -1.38 6.91 -1.31
C LEU A 7 -1.08 7.89 -0.17
N GLU A 8 -1.10 9.20 -0.44
CA GLU A 8 -0.91 10.22 0.59
C GLU A 8 -2.07 10.27 1.59
N GLN A 9 -3.29 9.96 1.17
CA GLN A 9 -4.44 9.85 2.06
C GLN A 9 -4.31 8.61 2.95
N VAL A 10 -4.11 7.42 2.36
CA VAL A 10 -3.95 6.16 3.11
C VAL A 10 -2.76 6.23 4.07
N ALA A 11 -1.67 6.90 3.71
CA ALA A 11 -0.52 7.07 4.60
C ALA A 11 -0.84 7.93 5.85
N ARG A 12 -1.81 8.85 5.75
CA ARG A 12 -2.21 9.75 6.85
C ARG A 12 -3.34 9.21 7.70
N ASP A 13 -4.25 8.44 7.09
CA ASP A 13 -5.42 7.91 7.77
C ASP A 13 -5.04 6.81 8.77
N SER A 14 -5.76 6.76 9.89
CA SER A 14 -5.54 5.76 10.94
C SER A 14 -6.25 4.42 10.68
N LEU A 15 -7.14 4.39 9.68
CA LEU A 15 -7.96 3.24 9.34
C LEU A 15 -7.92 3.00 7.84
N SER A 16 -7.85 1.74 7.46
CA SER A 16 -7.98 1.30 6.06
C SER A 16 -9.32 0.61 5.84
N THR A 17 -9.94 0.89 4.71
CA THR A 17 -11.14 0.18 4.26
C THR A 17 -10.79 -1.11 3.52
N GLU A 18 -11.78 -1.97 3.27
CA GLU A 18 -11.61 -3.12 2.38
C GLU A 18 -11.24 -2.69 0.95
N GLN A 19 -11.78 -1.55 0.49
CA GLN A 19 -11.45 -0.99 -0.81
C GLN A 19 -9.98 -0.57 -0.89
N ASP A 20 -9.41 -0.02 0.18
CA ASP A 20 -7.99 0.33 0.23
C ASP A 20 -7.10 -0.92 0.14
N CYS A 21 -7.53 -2.02 0.76
CA CYS A 21 -6.82 -3.30 0.66
C CYS A 21 -6.79 -3.79 -0.79
N LEU A 22 -7.94 -3.83 -1.46
CA LEU A 22 -8.04 -4.26 -2.87
C LEU A 22 -7.23 -3.37 -3.81
N GLN A 23 -7.26 -2.05 -3.58
CA GLN A 23 -6.53 -1.09 -4.40
C GLN A 23 -5.02 -1.20 -4.19
N MET A 24 -4.55 -1.31 -2.94
CA MET A 24 -3.14 -1.55 -2.64
C MET A 24 -2.64 -2.86 -3.26
N GLU A 25 -3.41 -3.94 -3.14
CA GLU A 25 -3.08 -5.23 -3.73
C GLU A 25 -2.90 -5.12 -5.26
N SER A 26 -3.83 -4.45 -5.94
CA SER A 26 -3.77 -4.20 -7.38
C SER A 26 -2.52 -3.40 -7.79
N ILE A 27 -2.18 -2.35 -7.04
CA ILE A 27 -0.99 -1.54 -7.29
C ILE A 27 0.29 -2.36 -7.12
N LEU A 28 0.41 -3.08 -6.00
CA LEU A 28 1.59 -3.91 -5.70
C LEU A 28 1.83 -4.98 -6.76
N ARG A 29 0.76 -5.61 -7.25
CA ARG A 29 0.86 -6.59 -8.35
C ARG A 29 1.35 -5.97 -9.65
N ARG A 30 0.92 -4.74 -9.97
CA ARG A 30 1.35 -4.03 -11.19
C ARG A 30 2.81 -3.59 -11.14
N VAL A 31 3.35 -3.30 -9.96
CA VAL A 31 4.73 -2.80 -9.79
C VAL A 31 5.78 -3.90 -9.54
N GLY A 32 5.38 -5.18 -9.62
CA GLY A 32 6.32 -6.31 -9.57
C GLY A 32 6.17 -7.27 -8.40
N PHE A 33 5.11 -7.15 -7.59
CA PHE A 33 4.78 -8.11 -6.52
C PHE A 33 3.55 -8.96 -6.90
N PRO A 34 3.65 -9.92 -7.84
CA PRO A 34 2.50 -10.65 -8.36
C PRO A 34 1.78 -11.49 -7.30
N ARG A 35 2.48 -11.88 -6.23
CA ARG A 35 1.93 -12.64 -5.09
C ARG A 35 1.50 -11.75 -3.92
N ALA A 36 1.49 -10.42 -4.09
CA ALA A 36 1.01 -9.53 -3.05
C ALA A 36 -0.43 -9.87 -2.65
N ARG A 37 -0.67 -9.90 -1.34
CA ARG A 37 -1.96 -10.06 -0.71
C ARG A 37 -2.14 -8.94 0.30
N VAL A 38 -3.32 -8.31 0.35
CA VAL A 38 -3.62 -7.29 1.35
C VAL A 38 -4.92 -7.66 2.05
N THR A 39 -4.86 -7.84 3.38
CA THR A 39 -6.03 -8.21 4.17
C THR A 39 -5.91 -7.63 5.58
N CYS A 40 -7.04 -7.19 6.14
CA CYS A 40 -7.10 -6.55 7.47
C CYS A 40 -6.07 -5.42 7.65
N GLY A 41 -5.85 -4.59 6.63
CA GLY A 41 -4.86 -3.50 6.68
C GLY A 41 -3.40 -3.96 6.69
N MET A 42 -3.13 -5.24 6.45
CA MET A 42 -1.78 -5.83 6.41
C MET A 42 -1.44 -6.29 4.98
N VAL A 43 -0.23 -5.94 4.55
CA VAL A 43 0.36 -6.24 3.25
C VAL A 43 1.34 -7.40 3.39
N TYR A 44 1.10 -8.45 2.61
CA TYR A 44 1.93 -9.65 2.54
C TYR A 44 2.54 -9.73 1.13
N LEU A 45 3.87 -9.66 1.03
CA LEU A 45 4.58 -9.72 -0.26
C LEU A 45 5.03 -11.14 -0.66
N GLY A 46 4.69 -12.14 0.16
CA GLY A 46 5.10 -13.54 -0.04
C GLY A 46 6.52 -13.87 0.44
N THR A 47 7.27 -12.86 0.87
CA THR A 47 8.56 -12.98 1.57
C THR A 47 8.65 -11.91 2.65
N GLY A 48 9.29 -12.23 3.79
CA GLY A 48 9.43 -11.31 4.91
C GLY A 48 8.20 -11.18 5.80
N GLU A 49 8.29 -10.27 6.77
CA GLU A 49 7.19 -9.96 7.69
C GLU A 49 6.13 -9.09 7.02
N PRO A 50 4.84 -9.29 7.36
CA PRO A 50 3.78 -8.43 6.87
C PRO A 50 3.91 -7.01 7.42
N ALA A 51 3.58 -6.03 6.59
CA ALA A 51 3.62 -4.61 6.96
C ALA A 51 2.23 -3.98 6.87
N SER A 52 1.93 -3.02 7.74
CA SER A 52 0.68 -2.27 7.62
C SER A 52 0.59 -1.54 6.28
N ILE A 53 -0.59 -1.48 5.69
CA ILE A 53 -0.90 -0.73 4.47
C ILE A 53 -0.49 0.74 4.60
N HIS A 54 -0.67 1.35 5.78
CA HIS A 54 -0.29 2.73 6.06
C HIS A 54 1.23 2.90 5.99
N ALA A 55 1.99 1.97 6.57
CA ALA A 55 3.45 1.99 6.54
C ALA A 55 4.00 1.78 5.11
N VAL A 56 3.36 0.90 4.33
CA VAL A 56 3.70 0.70 2.92
C VAL A 56 3.40 1.95 2.11
N ALA A 57 2.22 2.55 2.26
CA ALA A 57 1.86 3.80 1.60
C ALA A 57 2.83 4.93 1.94
N GLN A 58 3.16 5.11 3.22
CA GLN A 58 4.14 6.11 3.67
C GLN A 58 5.52 5.90 3.05
N THR A 59 5.96 4.64 2.94
CA THR A 59 7.25 4.31 2.30
C THR A 59 7.26 4.68 0.82
N ILE A 60 6.17 4.39 0.11
CA ILE A 60 6.04 4.73 -1.32
C ILE A 60 6.05 6.25 -1.50
N VAL A 61 5.26 6.99 -0.73
CA VAL A 61 5.21 8.47 -0.78
C VAL A 61 6.58 9.07 -0.47
N ASN A 62 7.24 8.60 0.58
CA ASN A 62 8.56 9.11 0.98
C ASN A 62 9.64 8.84 -0.07
N LYS A 63 9.60 7.68 -0.73
CA LYS A 63 10.52 7.37 -1.83
C LYS A 63 10.25 8.26 -3.05
N ALA A 64 8.99 8.49 -3.41
CA ALA A 64 8.62 9.35 -4.54
C ALA A 64 9.05 10.81 -4.36
N LYS A 65 9.10 11.33 -3.12
CA LYS A 65 9.53 12.71 -2.81
C LYS A 65 11.05 12.92 -2.77
N LYS A 66 11.83 11.83 -2.73
CA LYS A 66 13.31 11.87 -2.70
C LYS A 66 13.95 11.72 -4.09
N VAL A 67 13.14 11.48 -5.12
CA VAL A 67 13.54 11.46 -6.53
C VAL A 67 13.30 12.84 -7.12
#